data_AF-A0A3D5VGE8-F1
#
_entry.id   AF-A0A3D5VGE8-F1
#
_cell.length_a   1.000
_cell.length_b   1.000
_cell.length_c   1.000
_cell.angle_alpha   90.00
_cell.angle_beta   90.00
_cell.angle_gamma   90.00
#
_symmetry.space_group_name_H-M   'P 1'
#
loop_
_entity.id
_entity.type
_entity.pdbx_description
1 polymer ?
#
loop_
_entity_poly.entity_id
_entity_poly.type
_entity_poly.pdbx_seq_one_letter_code
_entity_poly.pdbx_strand_id
1 'polypeptide(L)'
;LIEESEEISAISLQEYEDILATGLPGCKYGVLHGRLTGAEKDKIIADLKRGSLHFLLATTVVEVGVDIGNATFIVIENSERYGLAQLHQLRGRVGRRDSQSYCFLMAEGRETERLKILEQTTDGFAVAVA
;
A
#
# COMPACT_ATOMS: atom_id res chain seq x y z
N LEU A 1 9.80 8.17 3.80
CA LEU A 1 10.61 9.40 4.01
C LEU A 1 11.10 9.84 2.64
N ILE A 2 11.12 11.14 2.35
CA ILE A 2 11.39 11.69 0.98
C ILE A 2 12.86 12.14 0.83
N GLU A 3 13.70 11.95 1.84
CA GLU A 3 15.16 12.04 1.70
C GLU A 3 15.79 10.92 2.52
N GLU A 4 16.97 10.46 2.05
CA GLU A 4 17.84 9.51 2.75
C GLU A 4 18.05 9.97 4.19
N SER A 5 17.59 9.14 5.13
CA SER A 5 17.93 9.27 6.53
C SER A 5 18.55 7.94 6.92
N GLU A 6 19.85 7.98 7.21
CA GLU A 6 20.63 6.90 7.80
C GLU A 6 19.93 6.44 9.09
N GLU A 7 19.15 5.36 9.02
CA GLU A 7 18.83 4.39 10.09
C GLU A 7 17.61 3.50 9.81
N ILE A 8 17.00 3.53 8.63
CA ILE A 8 15.82 2.69 8.34
C ILE A 8 16.05 1.93 7.04
N SER A 9 16.11 0.59 7.10
CA SER A 9 15.97 -0.28 5.91
C SER A 9 14.57 -0.09 5.32
N ALA A 10 14.42 0.95 4.54
CA ALA A 10 13.24 1.24 3.75
C ALA A 10 13.77 1.72 2.41
N ILE A 11 13.39 1.00 1.36
CA ILE A 11 13.66 1.38 -0.02
C ILE A 11 13.16 2.83 -0.19
N SER A 12 14.02 3.69 -0.74
CA SER A 12 13.61 5.07 -1.00
C SER A 12 12.50 5.09 -2.06
N LEU A 13 11.67 6.14 -2.07
CA LEU A 13 10.65 6.28 -3.12
C LEU A 13 11.27 6.19 -4.51
N GLN A 14 12.41 6.85 -4.71
CA GLN A 14 13.15 6.89 -5.97
C GLN A 14 13.64 5.50 -6.40
N GLU A 15 14.21 4.74 -5.46
CA GLU A 15 14.68 3.39 -5.72
C GLU A 15 13.51 2.45 -6.07
N TYR A 16 12.35 2.63 -5.44
CA TYR A 16 11.16 1.87 -5.78
C TYR A 16 10.61 2.26 -7.16
N GLU A 17 10.71 3.53 -7.55
CA GLU A 17 10.38 3.96 -8.91
C GLU A 17 11.27 3.29 -9.97
N ASP A 18 12.57 3.10 -9.69
CA ASP A 18 13.50 2.40 -10.59
C ASP A 18 13.16 0.90 -10.72
N ILE A 19 12.80 0.26 -9.60
CA ILE A 19 12.31 -1.13 -9.58
C ILE A 19 11.04 -1.25 -10.42
N LEU A 20 10.09 -0.33 -10.26
CA LEU A 20 8.84 -0.35 -11.01
C LEU A 20 9.05 -0.07 -12.50
N ALA A 21 9.96 0.86 -12.85
CA ALA A 21 10.29 1.16 -14.24
C ALA A 21 10.85 -0.07 -14.96
N THR A 22 11.62 -0.90 -14.25
CA THR A 22 12.22 -2.13 -14.78
C THR A 22 11.24 -3.32 -14.75
N GLY A 23 10.51 -3.49 -13.65
CA GLY A 23 9.63 -4.64 -13.42
C GLY A 23 8.24 -4.53 -14.06
N LEU A 24 7.74 -3.30 -14.28
CA LEU A 24 6.42 -3.02 -14.86
C LEU A 24 6.52 -2.00 -16.01
N PRO A 25 7.27 -2.31 -17.08
CA PRO A 25 7.48 -1.38 -18.18
C PRO A 25 6.14 -0.98 -18.82
N GLY A 26 5.97 0.32 -19.08
CA GLY A 26 4.77 0.87 -19.70
C GLY A 26 3.56 1.07 -18.76
N CYS A 27 3.67 0.67 -17.49
CA CYS A 27 2.64 0.99 -16.52
C CYS A 27 2.76 2.43 -16.01
N LYS A 28 1.62 3.12 -15.88
CA LYS A 28 1.55 4.48 -15.32
C LYS A 28 1.21 4.39 -13.84
N TYR A 29 1.93 5.14 -13.01
CA TYR A 29 1.66 5.20 -11.58
C TYR A 29 1.66 6.65 -11.08
N GLY A 30 0.99 6.87 -9.95
CA GLY A 30 1.03 8.13 -9.23
C GLY A 30 1.67 7.93 -7.86
N VAL A 31 2.40 8.94 -7.40
CA VAL A 31 3.02 8.94 -6.07
C VAL A 31 2.16 9.72 -5.09
N LEU A 32 1.81 9.14 -3.95
CA LEU A 32 1.12 9.83 -2.86
C LEU A 32 1.99 9.86 -1.59
N HIS A 33 2.34 11.06 -1.15
CA HIS A 33 3.09 11.25 0.09
C HIS A 33 2.67 12.53 0.84
N GLY A 34 3.11 12.65 2.10
CA GLY A 34 2.71 13.73 2.99
C GLY A 34 3.04 15.15 2.50
N ARG A 35 4.12 15.33 1.71
CA ARG A 35 4.54 16.64 1.17
C ARG A 35 3.63 17.22 0.06
N LEU A 36 2.65 16.45 -0.45
CA LEU A 36 1.72 16.95 -1.47
C LEU A 36 0.61 17.81 -0.86
N THR A 37 0.24 18.87 -1.57
CA THR A 37 -0.95 19.69 -1.31
C THR A 37 -2.23 18.87 -1.50
N GLY A 38 -3.35 19.34 -0.95
CA GLY A 38 -4.66 18.70 -1.15
C GLY A 38 -5.03 18.58 -2.64
N ALA A 39 -4.84 19.65 -3.40
CA ALA A 39 -5.14 19.68 -4.83
C ALA A 39 -4.30 18.68 -5.64
N GLU A 40 -3.02 18.50 -5.30
CA GLU A 40 -2.16 17.50 -5.95
C GLU A 40 -2.63 16.08 -5.64
N LYS A 41 -2.97 15.79 -4.39
CA LYS A 41 -3.54 14.50 -3.98
C LYS A 41 -4.82 14.21 -4.76
N ASP A 42 -5.75 15.16 -4.78
CA ASP A 42 -7.05 15.02 -5.46
C ASP A 42 -6.89 14.75 -6.96
N LYS A 43 -5.94 15.43 -7.61
CA LYS A 43 -5.63 15.22 -9.03
C LYS A 43 -5.15 13.79 -9.29
N ILE A 44 -4.18 13.30 -8.51
CA ILE A 44 -3.63 11.94 -8.66
C ILE A 44 -4.72 10.88 -8.43
N ILE A 45 -5.56 11.10 -7.42
CA ILE A 45 -6.71 10.22 -7.12
C ILE A 45 -7.70 10.21 -8.29
N ALA A 46 -8.00 11.38 -8.88
CA ALA A 46 -8.88 11.48 -10.03
C ALA A 46 -8.31 10.78 -11.26
N ASP A 47 -7.01 10.91 -11.50
CA ASP A 47 -6.32 10.28 -12.63
C ASP A 47 -6.30 8.75 -12.50
N LEU A 48 -6.15 8.22 -11.29
CA LEU A 48 -6.31 6.79 -11.03
C LEU A 48 -7.76 6.33 -11.29
N LYS A 49 -8.76 7.06 -10.76
CA LYS A 49 -10.18 6.69 -10.94
C LYS A 49 -10.62 6.69 -12.41
N ARG A 50 -10.03 7.55 -13.23
CA ARG A 50 -10.27 7.64 -14.68
C ARG A 50 -9.44 6.62 -15.49
N GLY A 51 -8.56 5.85 -14.86
CA GLY A 51 -7.69 4.88 -15.53
C GLY A 51 -6.52 5.50 -16.29
N SER A 52 -6.22 6.78 -16.05
CA SER A 52 -5.01 7.44 -16.59
C SER A 52 -3.75 6.97 -15.87
N LEU A 53 -3.89 6.50 -14.63
CA LEU A 53 -2.89 5.77 -13.85
C LEU A 53 -3.40 4.35 -13.61
N HIS A 54 -2.49 3.38 -13.52
CA HIS A 54 -2.79 1.99 -13.26
C HIS A 54 -2.70 1.64 -11.77
N PHE A 55 -1.77 2.25 -11.03
CA PHE A 55 -1.61 2.02 -9.59
C PHE A 55 -1.04 3.25 -8.88
N LEU A 56 -1.01 3.20 -7.55
CA LEU A 56 -0.42 4.24 -6.70
C LEU A 56 0.73 3.68 -5.89
N LEU A 57 1.80 4.46 -5.80
CA LEU A 57 2.89 4.26 -4.86
C LEU A 57 2.69 5.25 -3.69
N ALA A 58 2.53 4.75 -2.47
CA ALA A 58 2.19 5.58 -1.33
C ALA A 58 3.04 5.27 -0.10
N THR A 59 3.30 6.31 0.70
CA THR A 59 3.89 6.16 2.04
C THR A 59 2.82 6.14 3.12
N THR A 60 3.09 5.45 4.23
CA THR A 60 2.18 5.23 5.36
C THR A 60 1.65 6.48 6.03
N VAL A 61 2.42 7.57 5.98
CA VAL A 61 2.06 8.89 6.54
C VAL A 61 0.85 9.49 5.82
N VAL A 62 0.42 8.90 4.70
CA VAL A 62 -0.84 9.27 4.09
C VAL A 62 -1.91 8.29 4.58
N GLU A 63 -2.71 8.74 5.56
CA GLU A 63 -4.04 8.21 5.86
C GLU A 63 -4.95 8.42 4.63
N VAL A 64 -4.66 7.71 3.54
CA VAL A 64 -5.42 7.82 2.31
C VAL A 64 -6.78 7.17 2.55
N GLY A 65 -7.76 7.93 3.05
CA GLY A 65 -9.19 7.62 3.03
C GLY A 65 -9.77 7.56 1.60
N VAL A 66 -8.95 7.19 0.61
CA VAL A 66 -9.36 7.07 -0.78
C VAL A 66 -9.83 5.65 -0.98
N ASP A 67 -11.14 5.54 -1.12
CA ASP A 67 -11.75 4.35 -1.67
C ASP A 67 -11.41 4.26 -3.15
N ILE A 68 -10.47 3.37 -3.47
CA ILE A 68 -10.14 2.98 -4.83
C ILE A 68 -10.93 1.71 -5.10
N GLY A 69 -12.25 1.84 -5.26
CA GLY A 69 -13.18 0.71 -5.35
C GLY A 69 -12.96 -0.26 -6.52
N ASN A 70 -11.95 -0.02 -7.37
CA ASN A 70 -11.52 -0.89 -8.46
C ASN A 70 -10.13 -1.53 -8.20
N ALA A 71 -9.48 -1.25 -7.08
CA ALA A 71 -8.20 -1.86 -6.75
C ALA A 71 -8.40 -3.33 -6.38
N THR A 72 -7.78 -4.21 -7.16
CA THR A 72 -7.82 -5.67 -6.97
C THR A 72 -6.59 -6.21 -6.26
N PHE A 73 -5.56 -5.40 -6.04
CA PHE A 73 -4.41 -5.82 -5.25
C PHE A 73 -3.79 -4.67 -4.46
N ILE A 74 -3.15 -5.02 -3.35
CA ILE A 74 -2.32 -4.13 -2.54
C ILE A 74 -1.01 -4.86 -2.20
N VAL A 75 0.10 -4.12 -2.24
CA VAL A 75 1.41 -4.57 -1.76
C VAL A 75 1.79 -3.71 -0.57
N ILE A 76 2.07 -4.34 0.56
CA ILE A 76 2.47 -3.67 1.80
C ILE A 76 3.94 -3.98 2.04
N GLU A 77 4.79 -3.00 1.74
CA GLU A 77 6.22 -3.05 2.03
C GLU A 77 6.50 -2.92 3.53
N ASN A 78 7.52 -3.65 4.01
CA ASN A 78 7.93 -3.70 5.41
C ASN A 78 6.76 -3.98 6.37
N SER A 79 5.92 -4.95 5.98
CA SER A 79 4.67 -5.31 6.67
C SER A 79 4.89 -5.69 8.15
N GLU A 80 6.07 -6.19 8.51
CA GLU A 80 6.45 -6.52 9.89
C GLU A 80 6.52 -5.29 10.83
N ARG A 81 6.58 -4.08 10.28
CA ARG A 81 6.65 -2.83 11.05
C ARG A 81 5.28 -2.32 11.50
N TYR A 82 4.19 -2.87 10.96
CA TYR A 82 2.84 -2.39 11.23
C TYR A 82 2.18 -3.20 12.34
N GLY A 83 1.30 -2.52 13.08
CA GLY A 83 0.37 -3.21 13.97
C GLY A 83 -0.66 -4.01 13.17
N LEU A 84 -1.16 -5.09 13.76
CA LEU A 84 -2.15 -5.97 13.13
C LEU A 84 -3.42 -5.21 12.69
N ALA A 85 -3.90 -4.27 13.50
CA ALA A 85 -5.04 -3.42 13.16
C ALA A 85 -4.75 -2.50 11.95
N GLN A 86 -3.54 -1.97 11.82
CA GLN A 86 -3.14 -1.13 10.67
C GLN A 86 -3.11 -1.96 9.39
N LEU A 87 -2.52 -3.16 9.44
CA LEU A 87 -2.50 -4.09 8.32
C LEU A 87 -3.91 -4.48 7.88
N HIS A 88 -4.80 -4.74 8.84
CA HIS A 88 -6.21 -5.00 8.57
C HIS A 88 -6.89 -3.84 7.83
N GLN A 89 -6.66 -2.61 8.28
CA GLN A 89 -7.20 -1.41 7.62
C GLN A 89 -6.64 -1.22 6.20
N LEU A 90 -5.33 -1.46 5.99
CA LEU A 90 -4.71 -1.41 4.67
C LEU A 90 -5.29 -2.46 3.73
N ARG A 91 -5.41 -3.72 4.20
CA ARG A 91 -6.05 -4.82 3.46
C ARG A 91 -7.48 -4.48 3.04
N GLY A 92 -8.26 -3.84 3.91
CA GLY A 92 -9.63 -3.41 3.63
C GLY A 92 -9.79 -2.31 2.56
N ARG A 93 -8.69 -1.80 2.00
CA ARG A 93 -8.71 -0.89 0.83
C ARG A 93 -8.85 -1.63 -0.50
N VAL A 94 -8.71 -2.96 -0.51
CA VAL A 94 -8.99 -3.83 -1.66
C VAL A 94 -10.08 -4.84 -1.30
N GLY A 95 -10.70 -5.49 -2.30
CA GLY A 95 -11.69 -6.54 -2.03
C GLY A 95 -13.10 -6.05 -1.64
N ARG A 96 -13.50 -4.85 -2.06
CA ARG A 96 -14.85 -4.28 -1.79
C ARG A 96 -15.94 -4.68 -2.80
N ARG A 97 -15.59 -5.43 -3.85
CA ARG A 97 -16.51 -5.90 -4.90
C ARG A 97 -16.37 -7.41 -5.06
N ASP A 98 -17.25 -8.02 -5.85
CA ASP A 98 -17.21 -9.45 -6.21
C ASP A 98 -15.96 -9.88 -7.02
N SER A 99 -14.98 -9.00 -7.19
CA SER A 99 -13.73 -9.28 -7.87
C SER A 99 -12.72 -9.89 -6.89
N GLN A 100 -12.14 -11.03 -7.27
CA GLN A 100 -11.02 -11.63 -6.56
C GLN A 100 -9.93 -10.58 -6.33
N SER A 101 -9.52 -10.41 -5.07
CA SER A 101 -8.53 -9.42 -4.67
C SER A 101 -7.39 -10.07 -3.90
N TYR A 102 -6.21 -9.45 -3.94
CA TYR A 102 -4.98 -9.98 -3.36
C TYR A 102 -4.33 -8.95 -2.42
N CYS A 103 -3.80 -9.40 -1.29
CA CYS A 103 -3.02 -8.59 -0.38
C CYS A 103 -1.65 -9.25 -0.21
N PHE A 104 -0.61 -8.59 -0.72
CA PHE A 104 0.77 -9.05 -0.63
C PHE A 104 1.44 -8.35 0.54
N LEU A 105 2.01 -9.14 1.45
CA LEU A 105 2.76 -8.67 2.61
C LEU A 105 4.24 -8.92 2.34
N MET A 106 5.01 -7.86 2.12
CA MET A 106 6.46 -7.97 1.96
C MET A 106 7.09 -7.78 3.33
N ALA A 107 7.83 -8.78 3.80
CA ALA A 107 8.56 -8.74 5.06
C ALA A 107 10.01 -9.16 4.82
N GLU A 108 10.97 -8.32 5.22
CA GLU A 108 12.41 -8.58 5.04
C GLU A 108 12.90 -9.71 5.96
N GLY A 109 12.58 -10.96 5.62
CA GLY A 109 13.05 -12.17 6.32
C GLY A 109 12.46 -12.37 7.72
N ARG A 110 11.42 -11.62 8.10
CA ARG A 110 10.78 -11.68 9.41
C ARG A 110 9.30 -12.01 9.29
N GLU A 111 9.01 -13.30 9.20
CA GLU A 111 7.64 -13.77 9.39
C GLU A 111 7.27 -13.60 10.87
N THR A 112 6.25 -12.78 11.14
CA THR A 112 5.76 -12.56 12.51
C THR A 112 4.43 -13.27 12.72
N GLU A 113 4.11 -13.62 13.96
CA GLU A 113 2.83 -14.24 14.31
C GLU A 113 1.63 -13.38 13.84
N ARG A 114 1.77 -12.05 13.91
CA ARG A 114 0.76 -11.12 13.39
C ARG A 114 0.53 -11.23 11.89
N LEU A 115 1.58 -11.41 11.10
CA LEU A 115 1.44 -11.61 9.65
C LEU A 115 0.70 -12.92 9.36
N LYS A 116 1.01 -14.00 10.10
CA LYS A 116 0.31 -15.29 9.99
C LYS A 116 -1.18 -15.18 10.31
N ILE A 117 -1.53 -14.47 11.39
CA ILE A 117 -2.93 -14.22 11.75
C ILE A 117 -3.65 -13.49 10.61
N LEU A 118 -3.01 -12.49 9.99
CA LEU A 118 -3.60 -11.73 8.89
C LEU A 118 -3.80 -12.58 7.62
N GLU A 119 -2.94 -13.57 7.36
CA GLU A 119 -3.08 -14.52 6.25
C GLU A 119 -4.20 -15.54 6.49
N GLN A 120 -4.41 -15.95 7.75
CA GLN A 120 -5.36 -16.99 8.11
C GLN A 120 -6.81 -16.50 8.19
N THR A 121 -7.04 -15.22 8.47
CA THR A 121 -8.40 -14.70 8.63
C THR A 121 -8.61 -13.31 8.04
N THR A 122 -9.78 -13.15 7.41
CA THR A 122 -10.29 -11.86 6.95
C THR A 122 -11.23 -11.18 7.96
N ASP A 123 -11.59 -11.85 9.06
CA ASP A 123 -12.53 -11.34 10.06
C ASP A 123 -11.87 -10.30 10.97
N GLY A 124 -12.35 -9.06 10.89
CA GLY A 124 -11.85 -7.95 11.69
C GLY A 124 -12.03 -8.13 13.20
N PHE A 125 -13.02 -8.90 13.65
CA PHE A 125 -13.17 -9.23 15.07
C PHE A 125 -12.10 -10.21 15.53
N ALA A 126 -11.87 -11.28 14.78
CA ALA A 126 -10.81 -12.25 15.06
C ALA A 126 -9.43 -11.58 15.09
N VAL A 127 -9.21 -10.63 14.18
CA VAL A 127 -7.97 -9.84 14.11
C VAL A 127 -7.82 -8.85 15.27
N ALA A 128 -8.91 -8.33 15.82
CA ALA A 128 -8.87 -7.38 16.95
C ALA A 128 -8.61 -8.05 18.31
N VAL A 129 -8.91 -9.35 18.45
CA VAL A 129 -8.76 -10.10 19.71
C VAL A 129 -7.50 -10.97 19.76
N ALA A 130 -6.72 -11.01 18.68
CA ALA A 130 -5.47 -11.78 18.55
C ALA A 130 -4.25 -10.96 18.97
#